data_AF-A0A1W7A081-F1
#
_entry.id   AF-A0A1W7A081-F1
#
_cell.length_a   1.000
_cell.length_b   1.000
_cell.length_c   1.000
_cell.angle_alpha   90.00
_cell.angle_beta   90.00
_cell.angle_gamma   90.00
#
_symmetry.space_group_name_H-M   'P 1'
#
loop_
_entity.id
_entity.type
_entity.pdbx_description
1 polymer ?
#
loop_
_entity_poly.entity_id
_entity_poly.type
_entity_poly.pdbx_seq_one_letter_code
_entity_poly.pdbx_strand_id
1 'polypeptide(L)'
;MARIAALAVMFVCVWSGSASADFRLCNNTGGKVGISLGYKDNDGWVTEGWWNLAPRSCETLLRGNLVARFYYVYAIDYDRGGEWSGKAFMCTREKEYTIRGTEDCLARGFDRTGFFEVDTGEQRSWTVQLTETSDQAPLTPGIPSVTLPQTGTRPPTGVVPITPNGNQKR
;
A
#
# COMPACT_ATOMS: atom_id res chain seq x y z
N MET A 1 42.45 -53.44 -35.00
CA MET A 1 42.86 -52.22 -34.26
C MET A 1 42.50 -51.04 -35.16
N ALA A 2 41.70 -50.04 -34.86
CA ALA A 2 40.91 -49.62 -33.71
C ALA A 2 39.75 -48.77 -34.28
N ARG A 3 38.54 -48.86 -33.73
CA ARG A 3 37.43 -47.94 -34.09
C ARG A 3 37.35 -46.86 -33.04
N ILE A 4 37.69 -45.64 -33.42
CA ILE A 4 37.63 -44.45 -32.56
C ILE A 4 36.16 -44.06 -32.43
N ALA A 5 35.58 -44.30 -31.26
CA ALA A 5 34.27 -43.78 -30.90
C ALA A 5 34.43 -42.34 -30.39
N ALA A 6 34.05 -41.37 -31.21
CA ALA A 6 34.04 -39.96 -30.81
C ALA A 6 32.81 -39.69 -29.93
N LEU A 7 33.01 -39.66 -28.62
CA LEU A 7 32.03 -39.16 -27.65
C LEU A 7 32.06 -37.63 -27.67
N ALA A 8 31.08 -37.02 -28.33
CA ALA A 8 30.83 -35.59 -28.25
C ALA A 8 30.31 -35.24 -26.85
N VAL A 9 31.16 -34.67 -26.01
CA VAL A 9 30.79 -34.13 -24.70
C VAL A 9 30.07 -32.80 -24.92
N MET A 10 28.75 -32.81 -24.80
CA MET A 10 27.90 -31.61 -24.83
C MET A 10 28.09 -30.86 -23.51
N PHE A 11 28.93 -29.82 -23.52
CA PHE A 11 29.20 -28.96 -22.37
C PHE A 11 28.03 -27.98 -22.18
N VAL A 12 27.09 -28.32 -21.29
CA VAL A 12 25.98 -27.44 -20.91
C VAL A 12 26.51 -26.43 -19.87
N CYS A 13 26.79 -25.21 -20.31
CA CYS A 13 27.05 -24.09 -19.41
C CYS A 13 25.74 -23.71 -18.68
N VAL A 14 25.53 -24.26 -17.49
CA VAL A 14 24.47 -23.81 -16.59
C VAL A 14 24.90 -22.47 -16.00
N TRP A 15 24.49 -21.37 -16.63
CA TRP A 15 24.60 -20.05 -16.02
C TRP A 15 23.55 -19.94 -14.91
N SER A 16 23.91 -20.37 -13.70
CA SER A 16 23.18 -20.01 -12.49
C SER A 16 23.45 -18.53 -12.21
N GLY A 17 22.61 -17.64 -12.72
CA GLY A 17 22.56 -16.27 -12.20
C GLY A 17 22.26 -16.35 -10.72
N SER A 18 23.06 -15.67 -9.89
CA SER A 18 22.80 -15.57 -8.46
C SER A 18 21.35 -15.15 -8.24
N ALA A 19 20.53 -16.04 -7.68
CA ALA A 19 19.21 -15.71 -7.22
C ALA A 19 19.39 -14.80 -6.00
N SER A 20 19.56 -13.51 -6.25
CA SER A 20 19.65 -12.51 -5.20
C SER A 20 18.29 -12.40 -4.55
N ALA A 21 18.26 -12.69 -3.26
CA ALA A 21 17.07 -12.61 -2.45
C ALA A 21 16.95 -11.15 -2.02
N ASP A 22 16.11 -10.34 -2.65
CA ASP A 22 16.06 -8.89 -2.42
C ASP A 22 14.62 -8.39 -2.26
N PHE A 23 14.45 -7.28 -1.53
CA PHE A 23 13.22 -6.48 -1.59
C PHE A 23 13.39 -5.38 -2.63
N ARG A 24 12.62 -5.48 -3.72
CA ARG A 24 12.66 -4.54 -4.83
C ARG A 24 11.35 -3.78 -4.92
N LEU A 25 11.43 -2.56 -5.43
CA LEU A 25 10.25 -1.77 -5.72
C LEU A 25 10.38 -1.13 -7.09
N CYS A 26 9.34 -1.30 -7.90
CA CYS A 26 9.23 -0.79 -9.26
C CYS A 26 8.24 0.37 -9.31
N ASN A 27 8.72 1.52 -9.74
CA ASN A 27 7.89 2.68 -10.02
C ASN A 27 7.37 2.60 -11.46
N ASN A 28 6.12 2.17 -11.65
CA ASN A 28 5.47 2.12 -12.97
C ASN A 28 4.72 3.41 -13.31
N THR A 29 4.83 4.44 -12.49
CA THR A 29 4.20 5.74 -12.74
C THR A 29 5.00 6.57 -13.74
N GLY A 30 4.43 7.70 -14.15
CA GLY A 30 5.11 8.68 -15.00
C GLY A 30 5.99 9.68 -14.23
N GLY A 31 5.92 9.70 -12.90
CA GLY A 31 6.63 10.66 -12.04
C GLY A 31 7.76 10.02 -11.22
N LYS A 32 8.61 10.86 -10.63
CA LYS A 32 9.58 10.46 -9.62
C LYS A 32 8.85 10.16 -8.31
N VAL A 33 9.23 9.07 -7.68
CA VAL A 33 8.62 8.62 -6.43
C VAL A 33 9.67 8.56 -5.33
N GLY A 34 9.37 9.18 -4.20
CA GLY A 34 10.11 9.05 -2.95
C GLY A 34 9.56 7.88 -2.14
N ILE A 35 10.43 7.06 -1.56
CA ILE A 35 10.02 5.86 -0.83
C ILE A 35 10.62 5.85 0.57
N SER A 36 9.81 5.41 1.53
CA SER A 36 10.24 4.97 2.84
C SER A 36 9.77 3.53 3.09
N LEU A 37 10.59 2.77 3.80
CA LEU A 37 10.41 1.36 4.10
C LEU A 37 10.52 1.13 5.61
N GLY A 38 9.52 0.47 6.16
CA GLY A 38 9.50 -0.05 7.52
C GLY A 38 9.59 -1.57 7.53
N TYR A 39 10.43 -2.13 8.39
CA TYR A 39 10.56 -3.56 8.57
C TYR A 39 10.95 -3.88 10.02
N LYS A 40 10.84 -5.16 10.37
CA LYS A 40 11.26 -5.66 11.67
C LYS A 40 12.58 -6.42 11.53
N ASP A 41 13.58 -6.03 12.31
CA ASP A 41 14.84 -6.74 12.48
C ASP A 41 14.91 -7.44 13.86
N ASN A 42 16.09 -7.93 14.24
CA ASN A 42 16.31 -8.62 15.51
C ASN A 42 16.14 -7.73 16.75
N ASP A 43 16.40 -6.43 16.61
CA ASP A 43 16.34 -5.42 17.67
C ASP A 43 15.00 -4.68 17.70
N GLY A 44 14.16 -4.81 16.66
CA GLY A 44 12.80 -4.32 16.65
C GLY A 44 12.39 -3.68 15.33
N TRP A 45 11.51 -2.69 15.39
CA TRP A 45 11.06 -1.96 14.21
C TRP A 45 12.11 -0.96 13.75
N VAL A 46 12.34 -0.92 12.45
CA VAL A 46 13.22 0.03 11.78
C VAL A 46 12.45 0.66 10.64
N THR A 47 12.57 1.98 10.49
CA THR A 47 12.13 2.72 9.31
C THR A 47 13.30 3.43 8.65
N GLU A 48 13.34 3.34 7.33
CA GLU A 48 14.37 3.91 6.49
C GLU A 48 13.74 4.69 5.34
N GLY A 49 14.46 5.69 4.83
CA GLY A 49 14.05 6.53 3.71
C GLY A 49 15.09 7.63 3.52
N TRP A 50 15.09 8.42 2.45
CA TRP A 50 14.23 8.33 1.27
C TRP A 50 15.00 7.72 0.12
N TRP A 51 14.41 6.73 -0.55
CA TRP A 51 14.88 6.33 -1.87
C TRP A 51 14.15 7.13 -2.93
N ASN A 52 14.88 7.59 -3.94
CA ASN A 52 14.32 8.34 -5.06
C ASN A 52 14.33 7.46 -6.31
N LEU A 53 13.15 7.05 -6.77
CA LEU A 53 12.99 6.23 -7.95
C LEU A 53 12.56 7.08 -9.14
N ALA A 54 13.30 6.95 -10.24
CA ALA A 54 12.92 7.52 -11.52
C ALA A 54 11.62 6.88 -12.05
N PRO A 55 10.90 7.56 -12.97
CA PRO A 55 9.77 6.98 -13.67
C PRO A 55 10.18 5.68 -14.36
N ARG A 56 9.26 4.70 -14.40
CA ARG A 56 9.44 3.41 -15.10
C ARG A 56 10.72 2.66 -14.72
N SER A 57 11.15 2.77 -13.47
CA SER A 57 12.40 2.18 -12.98
C SER A 57 12.17 1.34 -11.72
N CYS A 58 13.02 0.35 -11.49
CA CYS A 58 12.99 -0.52 -10.32
C CYS A 58 14.28 -0.40 -9.53
N GLU A 59 14.16 -0.24 -8.21
CA GLU A 59 15.29 -0.14 -7.29
C GLU A 59 15.24 -1.24 -6.23
N THR A 60 16.40 -1.61 -5.70
CA THR A 60 16.50 -2.56 -4.58
C THR A 60 16.60 -1.80 -3.27
N LEU A 61 15.57 -1.91 -2.43
CA LEU A 61 15.49 -1.17 -1.16
C LEU A 61 16.19 -1.92 -0.02
N LEU A 62 16.04 -3.25 0.01
CA LEU A 62 16.78 -4.12 0.93
C LEU A 62 17.46 -5.22 0.14
N ARG A 63 18.73 -5.44 0.44
CA ARG A 63 19.52 -6.52 -0.14
C ARG A 63 19.59 -7.71 0.80
N GLY A 64 19.61 -8.90 0.22
CA GLY A 64 19.72 -10.15 0.97
C GLY A 64 18.38 -10.66 1.49
N ASN A 65 18.42 -11.90 1.97
CA ASN A 65 17.21 -12.66 2.30
C ASN A 65 16.26 -11.88 3.21
N LEU A 66 15.02 -11.76 2.77
CA LEU A 66 13.94 -11.26 3.60
C LEU A 66 13.68 -12.22 4.76
N VAL A 67 13.81 -11.70 5.98
CA VAL A 67 13.63 -12.42 7.24
C VAL A 67 12.23 -12.22 7.83
N ALA A 68 11.51 -11.20 7.37
CA ALA A 68 10.16 -10.89 7.80
C ALA A 68 9.15 -11.28 6.71
N ARG A 69 7.90 -11.53 7.12
CA ARG A 69 6.76 -11.71 6.21
C ARG A 69 6.13 -10.39 5.79
N PHE A 70 6.07 -9.42 6.70
CA PHE A 70 5.40 -8.15 6.47
C PHE A 70 6.43 -7.03 6.39
N TYR A 71 6.33 -6.26 5.31
CA TYR A 71 7.09 -5.04 5.08
C TYR A 71 6.11 -3.89 4.92
N TYR A 72 6.51 -2.69 5.33
CA TYR A 72 5.64 -1.52 5.35
C TYR A 72 6.24 -0.49 4.43
N VAL A 73 5.47 0.03 3.49
CA VAL A 73 5.98 1.00 2.51
C VAL A 73 5.16 2.27 2.59
N TYR A 74 5.83 3.40 2.50
CA TYR A 74 5.23 4.70 2.26
C TYR A 74 5.90 5.29 1.04
N ALA A 75 5.12 5.89 0.14
CA ALA A 75 5.66 6.52 -1.05
C ALA A 75 4.96 7.83 -1.38
N ILE A 76 5.67 8.76 -2.01
CA ILE A 76 5.18 10.08 -2.43
C ILE A 76 5.49 10.28 -3.91
N ASP A 77 4.51 10.69 -4.72
CA ASP A 77 4.75 11.16 -6.10
C ASP A 77 5.20 12.63 -6.04
N TYR A 78 6.48 12.89 -6.33
CA TYR A 78 7.04 14.24 -6.25
C TYR A 78 6.61 15.15 -7.41
N ASP A 79 6.22 14.59 -8.55
CA ASP A 79 5.91 15.37 -9.74
C ASP A 79 4.42 15.74 -9.81
N ARG A 80 3.53 14.81 -9.48
CA ARG A 80 2.07 15.02 -9.57
C ARG A 80 1.41 15.27 -8.22
N GLY A 81 2.12 14.99 -7.14
CA GLY A 81 1.54 14.94 -5.81
C GLY A 81 0.71 13.67 -5.60
N GLY A 82 0.40 13.39 -4.34
CA GLY A 82 -0.22 12.16 -3.91
C GLY A 82 0.75 11.22 -3.23
N GLU A 83 0.19 10.28 -2.48
CA GLU A 83 0.94 9.35 -1.66
C GLU A 83 0.33 7.94 -1.73
N TRP A 84 1.18 6.95 -1.53
CA TRP A 84 0.77 5.59 -1.18
C TRP A 84 0.97 5.43 0.32
N SER A 85 -0.13 5.52 1.06
CA SER A 85 -0.15 5.36 2.50
C SER A 85 -1.11 4.26 2.94
N GLY A 86 -0.98 3.88 4.21
CA GLY A 86 -1.83 2.89 4.83
C GLY A 86 -2.03 3.15 6.32
N LYS A 87 -2.45 2.11 7.04
CA LYS A 87 -2.89 2.22 8.45
C LYS A 87 -1.77 1.95 9.45
N ALA A 88 -0.60 1.50 9.00
CA ALA A 88 0.53 1.19 9.88
C ALA A 88 1.35 2.45 10.14
N PHE A 89 1.16 3.08 11.30
CA PHE A 89 1.86 4.31 11.64
C PHE A 89 3.29 4.04 12.11
N MET A 90 4.26 4.71 11.48
CA MET A 90 5.67 4.63 11.83
C MET A 90 6.32 6.02 11.76
N CYS A 91 7.56 6.13 12.28
CA CYS A 91 8.26 7.41 12.33
C CYS A 91 9.02 7.70 11.02
N THR A 92 8.95 8.93 10.55
CA THR A 92 9.63 9.41 9.33
C THR A 92 10.29 10.77 9.56
N ARG A 93 11.12 11.21 8.61
CA ARG A 93 11.75 12.55 8.59
C ARG A 93 11.82 13.08 7.17
N GLU A 94 12.06 14.37 7.01
CA GLU A 94 12.13 15.04 5.70
C GLU A 94 13.34 14.62 4.85
N LYS A 95 14.51 14.42 5.47
CA LYS A 95 15.76 14.01 4.80
C LYS A 95 16.01 12.53 4.99
N GLU A 96 16.99 11.97 4.28
CA GLU A 96 17.45 10.58 4.45
C GLU A 96 17.71 10.23 5.92
N TYR A 97 17.28 9.04 6.32
CA TYR A 97 17.15 8.62 7.71
C TYR A 97 17.09 7.09 7.87
N THR A 98 17.48 6.67 9.06
CA THR A 98 17.19 5.36 9.65
C THR A 98 16.72 5.63 11.08
N ILE A 99 15.52 5.19 11.44
CA ILE A 99 14.92 5.37 12.77
C ILE A 99 14.57 4.00 13.35
N ARG A 100 14.94 3.77 14.60
CA ARG A 100 14.53 2.58 15.36
C ARG A 100 13.35 2.90 16.27
N GLY A 101 12.38 1.99 16.33
CA GLY A 101 11.15 2.13 17.11
C GLY A 101 10.08 2.96 16.40
N THR A 102 8.82 2.73 16.79
CA THR A 102 7.64 3.39 16.20
C THR A 102 6.87 4.23 17.22
N GLU A 103 7.32 4.24 18.47
CA GLU A 103 6.75 5.02 19.56
C GLU A 103 7.21 6.48 19.56
N ASP A 104 6.31 7.36 20.05
CA ASP A 104 6.57 8.76 20.39
C ASP A 104 7.24 9.58 19.27
N CYS A 105 6.94 9.29 17.99
CA CYS A 105 7.58 9.93 16.83
C CYS A 105 7.65 11.45 16.98
N LEU A 106 6.52 12.11 17.26
CA LEU A 106 6.44 13.56 17.40
C LEU A 106 7.28 14.10 18.57
N ALA A 107 7.26 13.43 19.72
CA ALA A 107 8.05 13.84 20.89
C ALA A 107 9.57 13.68 20.67
N ARG A 108 9.94 12.74 19.79
CA ARG A 108 11.32 12.51 19.34
C ARG A 108 11.74 13.41 18.17
N GLY A 109 10.84 14.27 17.69
CA GLY A 109 11.07 15.21 16.59
C GLY A 109 10.93 14.60 15.20
N PHE A 110 10.17 13.51 15.06
CA PHE A 110 9.87 12.81 13.82
C PHE A 110 8.41 13.00 13.44
N ASP A 111 8.11 12.81 12.16
CA ASP A 111 6.74 12.78 11.68
C ASP A 111 6.13 11.40 11.91
N ARG A 112 4.81 11.36 12.05
CA ARG A 112 4.03 10.12 12.17
C ARG A 112 3.31 9.87 10.85
N THR A 113 3.80 8.92 10.08
CA THR A 113 3.32 8.64 8.72
C THR A 113 2.68 7.25 8.64
N GLY A 114 1.63 7.11 7.83
CA GLY A 114 0.94 5.84 7.61
C GLY A 114 1.51 5.07 6.43
N PHE A 115 1.99 3.86 6.69
CA PHE A 115 2.55 2.95 5.69
C PHE A 115 1.49 1.91 5.28
N PHE A 116 1.51 1.50 4.02
CA PHE A 116 0.74 0.35 3.55
C PHE A 116 1.54 -0.93 3.77
N GLU A 117 0.82 -1.99 4.10
CA GLU A 117 1.42 -3.30 4.40
C GLU A 117 1.60 -4.11 3.12
N VAL A 118 2.75 -4.76 3.01
CA VAL A 118 3.14 -5.69 1.96
C VAL A 118 3.37 -7.06 2.59
N ASP A 119 2.49 -8.01 2.30
CA ASP A 119 2.67 -9.41 2.68
C ASP A 119 3.51 -10.12 1.62
N THR A 120 4.73 -10.54 1.98
CA THR A 120 5.64 -11.27 1.10
C THR A 120 5.39 -12.77 1.11
N GLY A 121 4.48 -13.27 1.97
CA GLY A 121 4.22 -14.69 2.13
C GLY A 121 5.45 -15.50 2.55
N GLU A 122 6.35 -14.90 3.33
CA GLU A 122 7.63 -15.49 3.79
C GLU A 122 8.61 -15.81 2.65
N GLN A 123 8.41 -15.18 1.49
CA GLN A 123 9.36 -15.29 0.38
C GLN A 123 10.64 -14.54 0.68
N ARG A 124 11.77 -15.14 0.27
CA ARG A 124 13.11 -14.58 0.48
C ARG A 124 13.41 -13.38 -0.41
N SER A 125 12.64 -13.18 -1.48
CA SER A 125 12.69 -12.06 -2.41
C SER A 125 11.29 -11.61 -2.73
N TRP A 126 11.07 -10.30 -2.86
CA TRP A 126 9.78 -9.75 -3.21
C TRP A 126 9.93 -8.50 -4.06
N THR A 127 8.99 -8.25 -4.97
CA THR A 127 8.95 -7.02 -5.77
C THR A 127 7.59 -6.34 -5.66
N VAL A 128 7.59 -5.12 -5.14
CA VAL A 128 6.40 -4.25 -5.10
C VAL A 128 6.29 -3.46 -6.40
N GLN A 129 5.09 -3.35 -6.96
CA GLN A 129 4.82 -2.54 -8.15
C GLN A 129 3.97 -1.35 -7.73
N LEU A 130 4.50 -0.14 -7.85
CA LEU A 130 3.75 1.09 -7.64
C LEU A 130 3.12 1.54 -8.95
N THR A 131 1.80 1.63 -8.95
CA THR A 131 0.98 2.21 -10.02
C THR A 131 0.31 3.48 -9.51
N GLU A 132 -0.19 4.29 -10.43
CA GLU A 132 -0.79 5.60 -10.13
C GLU A 132 -1.90 5.49 -9.07
N THR A 133 -1.92 6.42 -8.12
CA THR A 133 -2.82 6.40 -6.95
C THR A 133 -4.32 6.53 -7.31
N SER A 134 -4.66 6.79 -8.57
CA SER A 134 -6.04 6.85 -9.07
C SER A 134 -6.86 5.57 -8.80
N ASP A 135 -6.23 4.46 -8.42
CA ASP A 135 -6.88 3.17 -8.11
C ASP A 135 -7.04 2.89 -6.60
N GLN A 136 -6.46 3.71 -5.72
CA GLN A 136 -6.69 3.63 -4.27
C GLN A 136 -7.79 4.61 -3.87
N ALA A 137 -8.98 4.47 -4.47
CA ALA A 137 -10.17 4.94 -3.78
C ALA A 137 -10.19 4.21 -2.42
N PRO A 138 -10.42 4.91 -1.29
CA PRO A 138 -10.72 4.23 -0.05
C PRO A 138 -11.83 3.23 -0.38
N LEU A 139 -11.59 1.94 -0.14
CA LEU A 139 -12.67 0.98 -0.02
C LEU A 139 -13.49 1.44 1.19
N THR A 140 -14.35 2.43 0.98
CA THR A 140 -15.51 2.66 1.82
C THR A 140 -16.24 1.33 1.72
N PRO A 141 -16.36 0.55 2.80
CA PRO A 141 -17.18 -0.65 2.78
C PRO A 141 -18.54 -0.19 2.27
N GLY A 142 -18.96 -0.74 1.14
CA GLY A 142 -20.19 -0.35 0.48
C GLY A 142 -21.30 -0.34 1.51
N ILE A 143 -21.76 0.86 1.85
CA ILE A 143 -23.07 0.99 2.47
C ILE A 143 -23.99 0.46 1.37
N PRO A 144 -24.70 -0.67 1.59
CA PRO A 144 -25.73 -1.05 0.62
C PRO A 144 -26.65 0.15 0.53
N SER A 145 -26.85 0.67 -0.67
CA SER A 145 -27.85 1.70 -0.93
C SER A 145 -29.18 1.13 -0.44
N VAL A 146 -29.57 1.46 0.78
CA VAL A 146 -30.87 1.13 1.33
C VAL A 146 -31.83 1.99 0.53
N THR A 147 -32.29 1.43 -0.59
CA THR A 147 -33.44 1.93 -1.30
C THR A 147 -34.60 1.68 -0.36
N LEU A 148 -34.99 2.72 0.39
CA LEU A 148 -36.18 2.69 1.21
C LEU A 148 -37.37 2.41 0.27
N PRO A 149 -38.14 1.33 0.43
CA PRO A 149 -39.35 1.15 -0.34
C PRO A 149 -40.37 2.19 0.12
N GLN A 150 -40.71 3.13 -0.77
CA GLN A 150 -41.88 4.00 -0.59
C GLN A 150 -43.15 3.15 -0.76
N THR A 151 -43.55 2.43 0.30
CA THR A 151 -44.89 1.85 0.41
C THR A 151 -45.77 2.78 1.24
N GLY A 152 -46.15 3.90 0.63
CA GLY A 152 -47.21 4.78 1.11
C GLY A 152 -48.54 4.36 0.52
N THR A 153 -49.11 3.26 1.05
CA THR A 153 -50.43 2.76 0.67
C THR A 153 -51.50 3.72 1.18
N ARG A 154 -52.24 4.33 0.25
CA ARG A 154 -53.48 5.09 0.50
C ARG A 154 -54.56 4.18 1.10
N PRO A 155 -55.33 4.66 2.11
CA PRO A 155 -56.72 4.25 2.28
C PRO A 155 -57.70 5.37 1.87
N PRO A 156 -58.92 5.02 1.40
CA PRO A 156 -59.90 5.98 0.91
C PRO A 156 -60.97 6.36 1.95
N THR A 157 -61.69 7.45 1.59
CA THR A 157 -63.07 7.83 1.94
C THR A 157 -63.44 8.29 3.35
N GLY A 158 -63.99 9.50 3.43
CA GLY A 158 -64.80 10.00 4.54
C GLY A 158 -65.18 11.47 4.36
N VAL A 159 -66.41 11.72 3.93
CA VAL A 159 -67.01 13.02 3.60
C VAL A 159 -67.49 13.76 4.89
N VAL A 160 -67.07 15.02 5.07
CA VAL A 160 -67.79 16.31 5.43
C VAL A 160 -68.96 16.19 6.46
N PRO A 161 -69.13 17.07 7.51
CA PRO A 161 -69.35 18.51 7.29
C PRO A 161 -68.91 19.56 8.34
N ILE A 162 -68.92 20.78 7.81
CA ILE A 162 -68.86 22.12 8.39
C ILE A 162 -69.75 22.35 9.63
N THR A 163 -69.27 23.15 10.59
CA THR A 163 -69.97 24.35 11.10
C THR A 163 -69.05 25.23 11.96
N PRO A 164 -69.33 26.55 12.06
CA PRO A 164 -68.44 27.54 12.64
C PRO A 164 -68.76 27.82 14.11
N ASN A 165 -67.85 28.50 14.82
CA ASN A 165 -68.09 29.68 15.68
C ASN A 165 -67.14 29.72 16.90
N GLY A 166 -66.50 30.89 17.09
CA GLY A 166 -66.49 31.54 18.40
C GLY A 166 -65.22 31.42 19.27
N ASN A 167 -64.46 32.53 19.28
CA ASN A 167 -63.96 33.23 20.47
C ASN A 167 -63.02 32.51 21.50
N GLN A 168 -61.86 33.16 21.75
CA GLN A 168 -61.48 33.78 23.05
C GLN A 168 -60.05 33.47 23.58
N LYS A 169 -59.13 34.42 23.36
CA LYS A 169 -58.37 35.19 24.39
C LYS A 169 -57.65 34.43 25.52
N ARG A 170 -56.31 34.41 25.48
CA ARG A 170 -55.43 35.18 26.39
C ARG A 170 -53.99 35.17 25.91
#